data_AF-A0A3E2U6J7-F1
#
_entry.id   AF-A0A3E2U6J7-F1
#
_cell.length_a   1.000
_cell.length_b   1.000
_cell.length_c   1.000
_cell.angle_alpha   90.00
_cell.angle_beta   90.00
_cell.angle_gamma   90.00
#
_symmetry.space_group_name_H-M   'P 1'
#
loop_
_entity.id
_entity.type
_entity.pdbx_description
1 polymer ?
#
loop_
_entity_poly.entity_id
_entity_poly.type
_entity_poly.pdbx_seq_one_letter_code
_entity_poly.pdbx_strand_id
1 'polypeptide(L)'
;MSLEFNRRSFLKYSAAAAVAVAGSSLLVGCGEDEYQKTGKIGSTLKLMGEFKLKTAKLTTNSSTPAVTTLACDFDLKCTSKYGLNIVPANFQVEVTSKANNNKVTTYHAYNTDGTGGVTLSKNNNYLKKDDSLSTTLTVTNITVAAGDTIQVKFWPRPQASEGSQAYTRAFCTWKMVAKDGGTSGGIVLE
;
A
#
# COMPACT_ATOMS: atom_id res chain seq x y z
N MET A 1 48.63 -35.07 -36.96
CA MET A 1 47.19 -35.37 -37.17
C MET A 1 46.49 -35.20 -35.84
N SER A 2 45.60 -34.22 -35.79
CA SER A 2 44.71 -33.90 -34.68
C SER A 2 43.60 -34.93 -34.58
N LEU A 3 43.31 -35.43 -33.37
CA LEU A 3 42.07 -36.11 -33.08
C LEU A 3 41.48 -35.49 -31.82
N GLU A 4 40.65 -34.46 -32.07
CA GLU A 4 39.76 -33.85 -31.10
C GLU A 4 38.80 -34.90 -30.55
N PHE A 5 38.69 -34.96 -29.22
CA PHE A 5 37.71 -35.80 -28.56
C PHE A 5 36.35 -35.07 -28.57
N ASN A 6 35.42 -35.63 -29.34
CA ASN A 6 34.10 -35.09 -29.62
C ASN A 6 33.20 -35.07 -28.36
N ARG A 7 32.57 -33.91 -28.12
CA ARG A 7 31.56 -33.68 -27.08
C ARG A 7 30.24 -34.37 -27.46
N ARG A 8 29.88 -35.47 -26.82
CA ARG A 8 28.46 -35.90 -26.70
C ARG A 8 28.30 -36.94 -25.59
N SER A 9 27.41 -36.61 -24.66
CA SER A 9 26.94 -37.45 -23.55
C SER A 9 28.01 -37.70 -22.49
N PHE A 10 27.80 -37.45 -21.21
CA PHE A 10 26.65 -37.90 -20.45
C PHE A 10 26.20 -36.81 -19.49
N LEU A 11 25.09 -36.18 -19.87
CA LEU A 11 24.10 -35.67 -18.95
C LEU A 11 23.74 -36.82 -17.98
N LYS A 12 24.21 -36.78 -16.72
CA LYS A 12 23.63 -37.43 -15.54
C LYS A 12 24.56 -37.25 -14.34
N TYR A 13 23.95 -36.95 -13.19
CA TYR A 13 24.53 -36.76 -11.86
C TYR A 13 25.08 -35.37 -11.54
N SER A 14 24.19 -34.49 -11.10
CA SER A 14 24.22 -33.97 -9.73
C SER A 14 22.93 -33.22 -9.47
N ALA A 15 21.97 -33.92 -8.88
CA ALA A 15 20.92 -33.29 -8.10
C ALA A 15 21.59 -32.68 -6.86
N ALA A 16 21.57 -31.35 -6.74
CA ALA A 16 22.02 -30.67 -5.55
C ALA A 16 21.06 -29.51 -5.25
N ALA A 17 20.26 -29.73 -4.21
CA ALA A 17 19.61 -28.77 -3.32
C ALA A 17 19.13 -27.44 -3.94
N ALA A 18 17.85 -27.38 -4.30
CA ALA A 18 17.14 -26.11 -4.26
C ALA A 18 17.00 -25.68 -2.80
N VAL A 19 17.85 -24.75 -2.37
CA VAL A 19 17.63 -24.01 -1.12
C VAL A 19 16.44 -23.10 -1.38
N ALA A 20 15.26 -23.52 -0.93
CA ALA A 20 14.16 -22.60 -0.77
C ALA A 20 14.56 -21.59 0.31
N VAL A 21 14.94 -20.38 -0.10
CA VAL A 21 14.92 -19.21 0.77
C VAL A 21 13.45 -18.90 1.01
N ALA A 22 12.83 -19.66 1.92
CA ALA A 22 11.67 -19.18 2.65
C ALA A 22 12.17 -17.97 3.44
N GLY A 23 11.98 -16.79 2.87
CA GLY A 23 12.22 -15.53 3.53
C GLY A 23 11.42 -15.48 4.82
N SER A 24 12.10 -15.86 5.90
CA SER A 24 12.00 -15.33 7.25
C SER A 24 10.73 -14.53 7.54
N SER A 25 9.61 -15.22 7.76
CA SER A 25 8.53 -14.69 8.62
C SER A 25 8.76 -15.08 10.08
N LEU A 26 10.03 -15.22 10.48
CA LEU A 26 10.44 -15.37 11.86
C LEU A 26 10.72 -13.97 12.40
N LEU A 27 9.98 -13.62 13.46
CA LEU A 27 10.02 -12.37 14.26
C LEU A 27 8.87 -11.37 13.99
N VAL A 28 7.61 -11.79 14.13
CA VAL A 28 6.58 -10.90 14.72
C VAL A 28 6.66 -10.99 16.25
N GLY A 29 7.86 -10.70 16.79
CA GLY A 29 8.18 -10.68 18.21
C GLY A 29 8.12 -9.26 18.76
N CYS A 30 6.96 -8.62 18.65
CA CYS A 30 6.51 -7.48 19.45
C CYS A 30 5.01 -7.38 19.19
N GLY A 31 4.17 -7.55 20.23
CA GLY A 31 2.72 -7.70 20.09
C GLY A 31 2.14 -6.66 19.12
N GLU A 32 1.46 -7.13 18.08
CA GLU A 32 0.82 -6.26 17.09
C GLU A 32 -0.14 -5.32 17.84
N ASP A 33 0.06 -4.00 17.73
CA ASP A 33 -0.81 -3.02 18.39
C ASP A 33 -2.26 -3.33 17.97
N GLU A 34 -3.12 -3.57 18.97
CA GLU A 34 -4.53 -3.93 18.75
C GLU A 34 -5.29 -2.81 18.04
N TYR A 35 -4.81 -1.58 18.13
CA TYR A 35 -5.41 -0.39 17.54
C TYR A 35 -4.70 0.06 16.25
N GLN A 36 -3.46 -0.36 16.01
CA GLN A 36 -2.69 0.04 14.82
C GLN A 36 -2.30 -1.15 13.97
N LYS A 37 -3.21 -1.55 13.08
CA LYS A 37 -3.00 -2.70 12.19
C LYS A 37 -2.19 -2.30 10.97
N THR A 38 -1.23 -3.13 10.58
CA THR A 38 -0.37 -2.88 9.41
C THR A 38 -0.43 -4.04 8.44
N GLY A 39 -0.44 -3.74 7.14
CA GLY A 39 -0.36 -4.73 6.08
C GLY A 39 0.26 -4.18 4.81
N LYS A 40 0.13 -4.97 3.73
CA LYS A 40 0.54 -4.63 2.36
C LYS A 40 -0.63 -4.82 1.40
N ILE A 41 -0.45 -4.55 0.11
CA ILE A 41 -1.47 -4.82 -0.92
C ILE A 41 -1.94 -6.29 -0.81
N GLY A 42 -3.24 -6.50 -0.92
CA GLY A 42 -3.92 -7.79 -0.74
C GLY A 42 -4.27 -8.13 0.72
N SER A 43 -3.71 -7.43 1.71
CA SER A 43 -3.96 -7.71 3.13
C SER A 43 -5.32 -7.22 3.59
N THR A 44 -6.02 -8.05 4.37
CA THR A 44 -7.21 -7.66 5.13
C THR A 44 -6.82 -7.34 6.56
N LEU A 45 -7.02 -6.09 6.98
CA LEU A 45 -6.75 -5.61 8.33
C LEU A 45 -8.04 -5.58 9.13
N LYS A 46 -8.00 -6.13 10.35
CA LYS A 46 -9.17 -6.24 11.24
C LYS A 46 -9.08 -5.21 12.36
N LEU A 47 -9.87 -4.14 12.24
CA LEU A 47 -9.94 -3.06 13.23
C LEU A 47 -11.32 -2.40 13.17
N MET A 48 -12.25 -2.75 14.07
CA MET A 48 -13.66 -2.29 14.03
C MET A 48 -14.43 -2.65 12.74
N GLY A 49 -13.78 -3.36 11.84
CA GLY A 49 -14.21 -3.76 10.52
C GLY A 49 -13.17 -4.70 9.92
N GLU A 50 -13.46 -5.15 8.70
CA GLU A 50 -12.50 -5.87 7.87
C GLU A 50 -12.23 -4.99 6.65
N PHE A 51 -11.01 -4.50 6.54
CA PHE A 51 -10.61 -3.57 5.49
C PHE A 51 -9.55 -4.22 4.63
N LYS A 52 -9.81 -4.35 3.34
CA LYS A 52 -8.88 -4.96 2.39
C LYS A 52 -8.45 -3.93 1.36
N LEU A 53 -7.15 -3.70 1.25
CA LEU A 53 -6.56 -3.06 0.07
C LEU A 53 -6.41 -4.13 -1.01
N LYS A 54 -7.28 -4.15 -2.01
CA LYS A 54 -7.23 -5.16 -3.09
C LYS A 54 -6.04 -4.92 -4.01
N THR A 55 -5.95 -3.69 -4.50
CA THR A 55 -5.01 -3.28 -5.54
C THR A 55 -4.61 -1.84 -5.28
N ALA A 56 -3.37 -1.51 -5.60
CA ALA A 56 -2.89 -0.14 -5.68
C ALA A 56 -2.11 0.02 -6.99
N LYS A 57 -2.38 1.09 -7.73
CA LYS A 57 -1.71 1.35 -9.01
C LYS A 57 -1.40 2.82 -9.16
N LEU A 58 -0.28 3.09 -9.79
CA LEU A 58 0.11 4.43 -10.23
C LEU A 58 -0.23 4.56 -11.71
N THR A 59 -0.75 5.72 -12.10
CA THR A 59 -0.86 6.10 -13.52
C THR A 59 0.03 7.30 -13.79
N THR A 60 0.84 7.18 -14.83
CA THR A 60 1.74 8.22 -15.30
C THR A 60 1.11 8.97 -16.47
N ASN A 61 1.00 10.29 -16.36
CA ASN A 61 0.71 11.12 -17.52
C ASN A 61 2.01 11.35 -18.30
N SER A 62 1.92 11.63 -19.61
CA SER A 62 3.06 11.84 -20.51
C SER A 62 3.91 13.09 -20.23
N SER A 63 3.79 13.70 -19.06
CA SER A 63 4.45 14.95 -18.65
C SER A 63 5.55 14.66 -17.63
N THR A 64 6.73 15.28 -17.78
CA THR A 64 7.84 15.21 -16.82
C THR A 64 7.66 16.30 -15.74
N PRO A 65 7.75 15.99 -14.43
CA PRO A 65 7.96 14.69 -13.78
C PRO A 65 6.71 13.78 -13.80
N ALA A 66 6.91 12.49 -14.08
CA ALA A 66 5.90 11.58 -14.59
C ALA A 66 5.42 10.53 -13.57
N VAL A 67 4.59 10.93 -12.61
CA VAL A 67 3.52 10.12 -11.98
C VAL A 67 2.49 11.12 -11.46
N THR A 68 1.19 10.90 -11.69
CA THR A 68 0.17 11.91 -11.36
C THR A 68 -0.96 11.41 -10.49
N THR A 69 -1.23 10.10 -10.48
CA THR A 69 -2.38 9.57 -9.74
C THR A 69 -2.09 8.23 -9.12
N LEU A 70 -2.38 8.11 -7.82
CA LEU A 70 -2.47 6.85 -7.10
C LEU A 70 -3.94 6.44 -7.02
N ALA A 71 -4.27 5.22 -7.40
CA ALA A 71 -5.58 4.61 -7.20
C ALA A 71 -5.46 3.35 -6.35
N CYS A 72 -6.18 3.31 -5.23
CA CYS A 72 -6.23 2.19 -4.29
C CYS A 72 -7.66 1.66 -4.19
N ASP A 73 -7.90 0.43 -4.60
CA ASP A 73 -9.21 -0.20 -4.52
C ASP A 73 -9.37 -0.91 -3.18
N PHE A 74 -10.40 -0.51 -2.43
CA PHE A 74 -10.72 -1.05 -1.12
C PHE A 74 -12.01 -1.84 -1.14
N ASP A 75 -12.04 -2.90 -0.33
CA ASP A 75 -13.27 -3.48 0.20
C ASP A 75 -13.32 -3.24 1.70
N LEU A 76 -14.36 -2.55 2.17
CA LEU A 76 -14.51 -2.12 3.54
C LEU A 76 -15.78 -2.72 4.12
N LYS A 77 -15.67 -3.53 5.16
CA LYS A 77 -16.82 -4.08 5.89
C LYS A 77 -16.82 -3.56 7.31
N CYS A 78 -17.96 -3.10 7.79
CA CYS A 78 -18.13 -2.77 9.20
C CYS A 78 -18.44 -4.03 10.01
N THR A 79 -17.70 -4.28 11.08
CA THR A 79 -17.98 -5.37 12.03
C THR A 79 -18.26 -4.88 13.45
N SER A 80 -17.97 -3.60 13.71
CA SER A 80 -18.23 -2.98 15.01
C SER A 80 -19.70 -2.63 15.22
N LYS A 81 -20.09 -2.47 16.49
CA LYS A 81 -21.45 -2.11 16.89
C LYS A 81 -21.91 -0.76 16.31
N TYR A 82 -21.02 0.22 16.26
CA TYR A 82 -21.32 1.57 15.78
C TYR A 82 -20.83 1.74 14.34
N GLY A 83 -21.57 2.42 13.49
CA GLY A 83 -21.19 2.59 12.08
C GLY A 83 -19.83 3.27 11.87
N LEU A 84 -19.20 3.00 10.73
CA LEU A 84 -17.89 3.57 10.36
C LEU A 84 -18.05 4.77 9.43
N ASN A 85 -17.08 5.68 9.45
CA ASN A 85 -17.05 6.84 8.55
C ASN A 85 -16.11 6.54 7.37
N ILE A 86 -16.67 6.49 6.16
CA ILE A 86 -15.94 6.23 4.91
C ILE A 86 -16.05 7.45 4.00
N VAL A 87 -15.22 8.45 4.25
CA VAL A 87 -15.07 9.66 3.42
C VAL A 87 -13.59 9.94 3.15
N PRO A 88 -13.23 10.81 2.19
CA PRO A 88 -11.82 11.01 1.82
C PRO A 88 -10.97 11.52 2.97
N ALA A 89 -11.57 12.33 3.86
CA ALA A 89 -10.92 12.82 5.06
C ALA A 89 -10.55 11.71 6.05
N ASN A 90 -11.08 10.48 5.95
CA ASN A 90 -10.65 9.35 6.78
C ASN A 90 -9.39 8.65 6.28
N PHE A 91 -8.84 9.09 5.15
CA PHE A 91 -7.64 8.54 4.53
C PHE A 91 -6.52 9.57 4.50
N GLN A 92 -5.32 9.12 4.83
CA GLN A 92 -4.08 9.87 4.64
C GLN A 92 -3.12 9.03 3.82
N VAL A 93 -2.46 9.65 2.84
CA VAL A 93 -1.40 8.98 2.09
C VAL A 93 -0.08 9.70 2.35
N GLU A 94 0.94 8.95 2.74
CA GLU A 94 2.28 9.47 2.94
C GLU A 94 3.22 8.86 1.91
N VAL A 95 4.00 9.71 1.25
CA VAL A 95 5.11 9.29 0.39
C VAL A 95 6.40 9.71 1.08
N THR A 96 7.26 8.73 1.39
CA THR A 96 8.61 8.97 1.89
C THR A 96 9.58 8.86 0.74
N SER A 97 10.21 9.98 0.38
CA SER A 97 11.09 10.06 -0.77
C SER A 97 12.50 9.58 -0.44
N LYS A 98 12.96 8.53 -1.12
CA LYS A 98 14.32 8.01 -0.95
C LYS A 98 15.36 8.98 -1.47
N ALA A 99 15.09 9.60 -2.63
CA ALA A 99 16.01 10.55 -3.27
C ALA A 99 16.16 11.85 -2.48
N ASN A 100 15.15 12.24 -1.71
CA ASN A 100 15.13 13.47 -0.92
C ASN A 100 15.34 13.20 0.58
N ASN A 101 16.32 12.36 0.92
CA ASN A 101 16.75 12.10 2.30
C ASN A 101 15.59 11.72 3.26
N ASN A 102 14.71 10.83 2.80
CA ASN A 102 13.52 10.36 3.52
C ASN A 102 12.52 11.45 3.89
N LYS A 103 12.45 12.55 3.11
CA LYS A 103 11.40 13.55 3.25
C LYS A 103 10.03 12.91 3.08
N VAL A 104 9.13 13.18 4.02
CA VAL A 104 7.73 12.72 3.97
C VAL A 104 6.86 13.82 3.37
N THR A 105 6.08 13.48 2.35
CA THR A 105 4.99 14.30 1.81
C THR A 105 3.65 13.67 2.21
N THR A 106 2.78 14.46 2.82
CA THR A 106 1.46 14.00 3.28
C THR A 106 0.38 14.51 2.35
N TYR A 107 -0.48 13.62 1.88
CA TYR A 107 -1.66 13.89 1.06
C TYR A 107 -2.91 13.61 1.89
N HIS A 108 -3.79 14.61 1.99
CA HIS A 108 -4.99 14.52 2.81
C HIS A 108 -6.06 15.47 2.26
N ALA A 109 -7.33 15.08 2.35
CA ALA A 109 -8.45 15.81 1.73
C ALA A 109 -8.67 17.24 2.28
N TYR A 110 -8.12 17.56 3.46
CA TYR A 110 -8.17 18.91 4.05
C TYR A 110 -6.94 19.77 3.76
N ASN A 111 -5.93 19.24 3.07
CA ASN A 111 -4.79 20.07 2.66
C ASN A 111 -5.28 21.11 1.64
N THR A 112 -4.88 22.36 1.84
CA THR A 112 -5.28 23.50 0.99
C THR A 112 -4.30 23.77 -0.14
N ASP A 113 -3.18 23.04 -0.18
CA ASP A 113 -2.15 23.11 -1.21
C ASP A 113 -2.34 22.00 -2.28
N GLY A 114 -1.34 21.79 -3.12
CA GLY A 114 -1.36 20.78 -4.19
C GLY A 114 -1.49 19.33 -3.71
N THR A 115 -1.45 19.05 -2.41
CA THR A 115 -1.57 17.71 -1.81
C THR A 115 -2.99 17.38 -1.32
N GLY A 116 -3.97 18.28 -1.56
CA GLY A 116 -5.38 18.12 -1.21
C GLY A 116 -6.20 17.20 -2.12
N GLY A 117 -5.61 16.66 -3.19
CA GLY A 117 -6.28 15.91 -4.26
C GLY A 117 -6.74 14.49 -3.89
N VAL A 118 -7.30 14.28 -2.70
CA VAL A 118 -7.70 12.97 -2.16
C VAL A 118 -9.21 12.80 -2.27
N THR A 119 -9.67 11.77 -2.99
CA THR A 119 -11.10 11.50 -3.26
C THR A 119 -11.44 10.02 -3.16
N LEU A 120 -12.73 9.72 -3.02
CA LEU A 120 -13.27 8.36 -3.05
C LEU A 120 -14.34 8.26 -4.13
N SER A 121 -14.36 7.16 -4.89
CA SER A 121 -15.41 6.89 -5.89
C SER A 121 -16.78 6.66 -5.26
N LYS A 122 -16.83 6.16 -4.02
CA LYS A 122 -18.04 6.03 -3.19
C LYS A 122 -17.75 6.39 -1.74
N ASN A 123 -18.72 6.99 -1.08
CA ASN A 123 -18.63 7.49 0.30
C ASN A 123 -19.80 6.97 1.14
N ASN A 124 -19.60 6.84 2.43
CA ASN A 124 -20.67 6.56 3.39
C ASN A 124 -20.30 7.13 4.77
N ASN A 125 -21.10 8.07 5.28
CA ASN A 125 -20.85 8.70 6.58
C ASN A 125 -21.17 7.78 7.78
N TYR A 126 -21.88 6.68 7.54
CA TYR A 126 -22.30 5.74 8.55
C TYR A 126 -22.52 4.35 7.95
N LEU A 127 -21.42 3.65 7.64
CA LEU A 127 -21.47 2.26 7.19
C LEU A 127 -21.89 1.38 8.37
N LYS A 128 -23.13 0.88 8.35
CA LYS A 128 -23.73 0.13 9.46
C LYS A 128 -23.02 -1.21 9.64
N LYS A 129 -23.19 -1.80 10.82
CA LYS A 129 -22.68 -3.14 11.12
C LYS A 129 -23.14 -4.13 10.03
N ASP A 130 -22.21 -4.97 9.60
CA ASP A 130 -22.36 -6.00 8.57
C ASP A 130 -22.53 -5.49 7.13
N ASP A 131 -22.74 -4.19 6.92
CA ASP A 131 -22.69 -3.56 5.60
C ASP A 131 -21.25 -3.51 5.06
N SER A 132 -21.15 -3.55 3.73
CA SER A 132 -19.89 -3.45 3.00
C SER A 132 -19.92 -2.34 1.96
N LEU A 133 -18.77 -1.72 1.72
CA LEU A 133 -18.57 -0.71 0.70
C LEU A 133 -17.25 -0.98 -0.04
N SER A 134 -17.36 -1.24 -1.34
CA SER A 134 -16.20 -1.21 -2.24
C SER A 134 -16.05 0.21 -2.80
N THR A 135 -14.86 0.79 -2.69
CA THR A 135 -14.55 2.15 -3.12
C THR A 135 -13.11 2.24 -3.61
N THR A 136 -12.81 3.28 -4.40
CA THR A 136 -11.47 3.55 -4.90
C THR A 136 -11.00 4.89 -4.34
N LEU A 137 -9.94 4.86 -3.54
CA LEU A 137 -9.21 6.04 -3.10
C LEU A 137 -8.32 6.53 -4.25
N THR A 138 -8.50 7.79 -4.64
CA THR A 138 -7.72 8.44 -5.67
C THR A 138 -6.95 9.62 -5.07
N VAL A 139 -5.64 9.64 -5.26
CA VAL A 139 -4.78 10.78 -4.91
C VAL A 139 -4.18 11.35 -6.19
N THR A 140 -4.54 12.58 -6.54
CA THR A 140 -3.98 13.29 -7.70
C THR A 140 -2.76 14.11 -7.31
N ASN A 141 -1.96 14.50 -8.31
CA ASN A 141 -0.71 15.25 -8.16
C ASN A 141 0.29 14.58 -7.19
N ILE A 142 0.24 13.25 -7.11
CA ILE A 142 1.16 12.49 -6.28
C ILE A 142 2.51 12.35 -6.99
N THR A 143 3.60 12.65 -6.30
CA THR A 143 4.96 12.46 -6.85
C THR A 143 5.58 11.22 -6.22
N VAL A 144 5.90 10.22 -7.05
CA VAL A 144 6.50 8.95 -6.60
C VAL A 144 7.65 8.59 -7.54
N ALA A 145 8.80 8.25 -6.97
CA ALA A 145 9.95 7.72 -7.68
C ALA A 145 10.28 6.29 -7.24
N ALA A 146 11.08 5.59 -8.04
CA ALA A 146 11.58 4.26 -7.68
C ALA A 146 12.36 4.31 -6.36
N GLY A 147 12.03 3.40 -5.45
CA GLY A 147 12.60 3.31 -4.11
C GLY A 147 11.87 4.10 -3.04
N ASP A 148 10.88 4.93 -3.39
CA ASP A 148 10.02 5.60 -2.41
C ASP A 148 9.13 4.58 -1.68
N THR A 149 8.75 4.90 -0.44
CA THR A 149 7.76 4.11 0.31
C THR A 149 6.46 4.88 0.43
N ILE A 150 5.34 4.19 0.25
CA ILE A 150 4.00 4.76 0.36
C ILE A 150 3.28 4.11 1.53
N GLN A 151 2.63 4.92 2.36
CA GLN A 151 1.73 4.44 3.41
C GLN A 151 0.34 5.00 3.16
N VAL A 152 -0.67 4.13 3.06
CA VAL A 152 -2.07 4.52 3.07
C VAL A 152 -2.62 4.23 4.45
N LYS A 153 -3.00 5.27 5.18
CA LYS A 153 -3.58 5.19 6.53
C LYS A 153 -5.08 5.42 6.46
N PHE A 154 -5.86 4.66 7.23
CA PHE A 154 -7.31 4.77 7.31
C PHE A 154 -7.79 4.78 8.76
N TRP A 155 -8.51 5.84 9.14
CA TRP A 155 -9.16 5.98 10.45
C TRP A 155 -10.65 5.70 10.30
N PRO A 156 -11.17 4.55 10.77
CA PRO A 156 -12.57 4.15 10.56
C PRO A 156 -13.59 4.96 11.40
N ARG A 157 -13.11 5.85 12.26
CA ARG A 157 -13.91 6.72 13.14
C ARG A 157 -13.63 8.20 12.80
N PRO A 158 -14.56 9.11 13.14
CA PRO A 158 -14.31 10.55 13.02
C PRO A 158 -13.03 10.93 13.81
N GLN A 159 -12.27 11.92 13.31
CA GLN A 159 -10.93 12.35 13.78
C GLN A 159 -9.80 11.56 13.11
N ALA A 160 -9.34 12.06 11.95
CA ALA A 160 -8.69 11.26 10.92
C ALA A 160 -7.20 11.55 10.67
N SER A 161 -6.52 12.17 11.62
CA SER A 161 -5.08 12.41 11.49
C SER A 161 -4.37 12.35 12.85
N GLU A 162 -3.05 12.16 12.80
CA GLU A 162 -2.20 12.25 13.98
C GLU A 162 -2.28 13.67 14.57
N GLY A 163 -2.98 13.79 15.68
CA GLY A 163 -3.17 15.02 16.45
C GLY A 163 -3.36 14.71 17.93
N SER A 164 -3.15 15.73 18.79
CA SER A 164 -3.03 15.63 20.26
C SER A 164 -4.29 15.15 21.04
N GLN A 165 -5.35 14.67 20.39
CA GLN A 165 -6.56 14.22 21.07
C GLN A 165 -6.60 12.68 21.16
N ALA A 166 -6.93 12.15 22.33
CA ALA A 166 -6.75 10.76 22.76
C ALA A 166 -7.44 9.66 21.90
N TYR A 167 -8.23 10.01 20.88
CA TYR A 167 -9.02 9.09 20.05
C TYR A 167 -8.40 8.77 18.67
N THR A 168 -7.20 9.27 18.36
CA THR A 168 -6.50 9.07 17.06
C THR A 168 -5.71 7.76 16.95
N ARG A 169 -5.75 6.89 17.97
CA ARG A 169 -4.90 5.69 18.08
C ARG A 169 -5.33 4.52 17.20
N ALA A 170 -6.60 4.47 16.78
CA ALA A 170 -7.14 3.33 16.03
C ALA A 170 -7.14 3.58 14.52
N PHE A 171 -6.17 3.03 13.80
CA PHE A 171 -6.09 3.11 12.35
C PHE A 171 -5.42 1.90 11.71
N CYS A 172 -5.68 1.73 10.42
CA CYS A 172 -5.03 0.73 9.59
C CYS A 172 -4.02 1.39 8.66
N THR A 173 -2.87 0.74 8.46
CA THR A 173 -1.83 1.21 7.54
C THR A 173 -1.49 0.13 6.52
N TRP A 174 -1.56 0.47 5.23
CA TRP A 174 -1.00 -0.36 4.17
C TRP A 174 0.30 0.26 3.67
N LYS A 175 1.40 -0.48 3.81
CA LYS A 175 2.73 -0.08 3.39
C LYS A 175 3.04 -0.69 2.03
N MET A 176 3.63 0.12 1.15
CA MET A 176 4.02 -0.25 -0.20
C MET A 176 5.39 0.31 -0.53
N VAL A 177 6.11 -0.36 -1.42
CA VAL A 177 7.36 0.14 -2.00
C VAL A 177 7.17 0.40 -3.49
N ALA A 178 7.60 1.58 -3.96
CA ALA A 178 7.67 1.90 -5.37
C ALA A 178 8.88 1.22 -6.00
N LYS A 179 8.65 0.32 -6.95
CA LYS A 179 9.70 -0.39 -7.69
C LYS A 179 9.72 0.08 -9.14
N ASP A 180 10.92 0.07 -9.72
CA ASP A 180 11.06 0.22 -11.17
C ASP A 180 10.41 -1.00 -11.85
N GLY A 181 9.49 -0.73 -12.79
CA GLY A 181 8.80 -1.75 -13.58
C GLY A 181 9.71 -2.46 -14.59
N GLY A 182 10.97 -2.04 -14.72
CA GLY A 182 11.95 -2.69 -15.59
C GLY A 182 11.60 -2.50 -17.06
N THR A 183 11.65 -3.57 -17.86
CA THR A 183 11.52 -3.51 -19.33
C THR A 183 10.15 -3.00 -19.81
N SER A 184 9.10 -3.08 -18.98
CA SER A 184 7.78 -2.52 -19.30
C SER A 184 7.68 -1.00 -19.10
N GLY A 185 8.70 -0.38 -18.47
CA GLY A 185 8.69 1.01 -18.05
C GLY A 185 7.71 1.29 -16.91
N GLY A 186 7.91 2.42 -16.22
CA GLY A 186 7.01 2.92 -15.17
C GLY A 186 7.33 2.41 -13.75
N ILE A 187 6.47 2.76 -12.79
CA ILE A 187 6.61 2.38 -11.37
C ILE A 187 5.50 1.38 -11.00
N VAL A 188 5.88 0.29 -10.33
CA VAL A 188 4.98 -0.71 -9.76
C VAL A 188 4.99 -0.61 -8.23
N LEU A 189 3.87 -0.96 -7.58
CA LEU A 189 3.74 -0.97 -6.13
C LEU A 189 3.68 -2.41 -5.60
N GLU A 190 4.46 -2.69 -4.56
CA GLU A 190 4.52 -3.98 -3.86
C GLU A 190 4.33 -3.84 -2.35
#